data_AF-A0A534NSZ0-F1
#
_entry.id   AF-A0A534NSZ0-F1
#
_cell.length_a   1.000
_cell.length_b   1.000
_cell.length_c   1.000
_cell.angle_alpha   90.00
_cell.angle_beta   90.00
_cell.angle_gamma   90.00
#
_symmetry.space_group_name_H-M   'P 1'
#
loop_
_entity.id
_entity.type
_entity.pdbx_description
1 polymer ?
#
loop_
_entity_poly.entity_id
_entity_poly.type
_entity_poly.pdbx_seq_one_letter_code
_entity_poly.pdbx_strand_id
1 'polypeptide(L)'
;MGKKSKAGKAKAEPAASEPSPEQEIPISPAPLPLERLDARALGEFLELCFADRRLLELCGELRLYSPGYRLEAMPPNQVARLLADEARAAEDAARMLDKAIREALRNPVLEGKPLTEEYYRDLIELFTGDPLQHLARVAWRALIDDDEKHRAYALSAIEIGIEALDAPAKAKAPPRKPQLPADVQELRKELEEARKSGERAEKERESLREQLVAARGDIAEREKTVADVREELSQVRSELTRASAEVGRLTAAGEGRALSDARRLADENRSLSERLRAAAEERDALRGQ
;
A
#
# COMPACT_ATOMS: atom_id res chain seq x y z
N MET A 1 -16.74 -74.78 -16.20
CA MET A 1 -18.14 -74.68 -15.70
C MET A 1 -18.07 -74.07 -14.31
N GLY A 2 -18.64 -72.95 -13.91
CA GLY A 2 -19.52 -71.91 -14.45
C GLY A 2 -19.59 -70.83 -13.35
N LYS A 3 -19.56 -69.52 -13.69
CA LYS A 3 -20.73 -68.61 -13.59
C LYS A 3 -21.46 -68.74 -12.23
N LYS A 4 -21.68 -67.70 -11.41
CA LYS A 4 -22.08 -66.32 -11.75
C LYS A 4 -22.31 -65.50 -10.45
N SER A 5 -21.85 -64.24 -10.44
CA SER A 5 -22.53 -62.98 -10.02
C SER A 5 -23.29 -62.82 -8.69
N LYS A 6 -22.93 -61.78 -7.91
CA LYS A 6 -23.84 -60.69 -7.41
C LYS A 6 -22.98 -59.55 -6.79
N ALA A 7 -22.72 -58.45 -7.48
CA ALA A 7 -23.47 -57.18 -7.43
C ALA A 7 -23.53 -56.52 -6.03
N GLY A 8 -22.61 -55.58 -5.79
CA GLY A 8 -22.69 -54.53 -4.77
C GLY A 8 -22.21 -53.22 -5.41
N LYS A 9 -23.16 -52.37 -5.80
CA LYS A 9 -22.96 -51.16 -6.61
C LYS A 9 -22.67 -49.99 -5.67
N ALA A 10 -21.40 -49.67 -5.43
CA ALA A 10 -21.00 -48.41 -4.80
C ALA A 10 -21.02 -47.31 -5.88
N LYS A 11 -21.74 -46.24 -5.59
CA LYS A 11 -22.06 -45.13 -6.49
C LYS A 11 -20.79 -44.29 -6.68
N ALA A 12 -20.25 -44.31 -7.88
CA ALA A 12 -19.09 -43.51 -8.28
C ALA A 12 -19.38 -42.01 -8.18
N GLU A 13 -18.33 -41.28 -7.84
CA GLU A 13 -18.22 -39.83 -7.71
C GLU A 13 -18.80 -39.07 -8.93
N PRO A 14 -19.35 -37.86 -8.74
CA PRO A 14 -19.67 -37.01 -9.87
C PRO A 14 -18.36 -36.63 -10.58
N ALA A 15 -18.28 -37.04 -11.85
CA ALA A 15 -17.22 -36.69 -12.77
C ALA A 15 -17.00 -35.17 -12.76
N ALA A 16 -15.78 -34.76 -12.45
CA ALA A 16 -15.30 -33.42 -12.72
C ALA A 16 -15.53 -33.13 -14.21
N SER A 17 -16.23 -32.03 -14.47
CA SER A 17 -16.41 -31.45 -15.80
C SER A 17 -15.07 -31.37 -16.54
N GLU A 18 -15.02 -31.97 -17.72
CA GLU A 18 -13.90 -31.86 -18.65
C GLU A 18 -13.60 -30.37 -18.93
N PRO A 19 -12.33 -29.91 -18.78
CA PRO A 19 -11.98 -28.57 -19.21
C PRO A 19 -12.07 -28.46 -20.73
N SER A 20 -12.68 -27.37 -21.18
CA SER A 20 -12.81 -26.94 -22.59
C SER A 20 -11.44 -26.90 -23.30
N PRO A 21 -11.40 -27.03 -24.65
CA PRO A 21 -10.17 -27.22 -25.40
C PRO A 21 -9.16 -26.10 -25.11
N GLU A 22 -8.00 -26.50 -24.61
CA GLU A 22 -6.82 -25.65 -24.46
C GLU A 22 -6.56 -24.98 -25.81
N GLN A 23 -6.75 -23.66 -25.89
CA GLN A 23 -6.23 -22.88 -27.00
C GLN A 23 -4.71 -22.99 -26.90
N GLU A 24 -4.11 -23.86 -27.71
CA GLU A 24 -2.66 -24.03 -27.77
C GLU A 24 -2.01 -22.66 -27.99
N ILE A 25 -1.17 -22.25 -27.05
CA ILE A 25 -0.47 -20.96 -27.13
C ILE A 25 0.42 -20.99 -28.38
N PRO A 26 0.24 -20.05 -29.34
CA PRO A 26 1.01 -20.05 -30.57
C PRO A 26 2.50 -19.81 -30.28
N ILE A 27 3.37 -20.41 -31.10
CA ILE A 27 4.81 -20.20 -31.01
C ILE A 27 5.13 -18.78 -31.49
N SER A 28 5.85 -18.03 -30.64
CA SER A 28 6.24 -16.65 -30.90
C SER A 28 7.34 -16.55 -31.98
N PRO A 29 7.23 -15.56 -32.89
CA PRO A 29 8.28 -15.23 -33.84
C PRO A 29 9.37 -14.31 -33.25
N ALA A 30 9.26 -13.90 -31.97
CA ALA A 30 10.22 -13.01 -31.33
C ALA A 30 11.67 -13.53 -31.43
N PRO A 31 12.67 -12.64 -31.52
CA PRO A 31 14.07 -13.06 -31.45
C PRO A 31 14.32 -13.73 -30.09
N LEU A 32 15.16 -14.77 -30.08
CA LEU A 32 15.65 -15.43 -28.88
C LEU A 32 17.18 -15.28 -28.87
N PRO A 33 17.70 -14.13 -28.39
CA PRO A 33 19.11 -13.79 -28.54
C PRO A 33 19.96 -14.52 -27.48
N LEU A 34 20.09 -15.84 -27.62
CA LEU A 34 20.83 -16.72 -26.71
C LEU A 34 22.32 -16.35 -26.63
N GLU A 35 22.87 -15.75 -27.68
CA GLU A 35 24.25 -15.30 -27.75
C GLU A 35 24.62 -14.23 -26.71
N ARG A 36 23.60 -13.52 -26.18
CA ARG A 36 23.76 -12.52 -25.10
C ARG A 36 24.03 -13.16 -23.74
N LEU A 37 23.76 -14.45 -23.61
CA LEU A 37 24.10 -15.24 -22.44
C LEU A 37 25.48 -15.86 -22.63
N ASP A 38 26.30 -15.81 -21.58
CA ASP A 38 27.47 -16.66 -21.54
C ASP A 38 27.04 -18.13 -21.38
N ALA A 39 27.96 -19.07 -21.56
CA ALA A 39 27.62 -20.48 -21.48
C ALA A 39 27.11 -20.90 -20.08
N ARG A 40 27.37 -20.12 -19.02
CA ARG A 40 26.87 -20.43 -17.68
C ARG A 40 25.41 -20.05 -17.59
N ALA A 41 25.10 -18.79 -17.87
CA ALA A 41 23.75 -18.27 -17.85
C ALA A 41 22.86 -18.98 -18.87
N LEU A 42 23.41 -19.39 -20.03
CA LEU A 42 22.68 -20.21 -20.99
C LEU A 42 22.36 -21.60 -20.43
N GLY A 43 23.31 -22.25 -19.76
CA GLY A 43 23.07 -23.53 -19.09
C GLY A 43 21.98 -23.41 -18.03
N GLU A 44 22.09 -22.41 -17.16
CA GLU A 44 21.10 -22.13 -16.11
C GLU A 44 19.71 -21.81 -16.72
N PHE A 45 19.66 -21.05 -17.81
CA PHE A 45 18.41 -20.79 -18.55
C PHE A 45 17.79 -22.06 -19.12
N LEU A 46 18.59 -23.00 -19.65
CA LEU A 46 18.10 -24.28 -20.17
C LEU A 46 17.49 -25.14 -19.05
N GLU A 47 18.04 -25.10 -17.84
CA GLU A 47 17.45 -25.79 -16.67
C GLU A 47 16.06 -25.24 -16.31
N LEU A 48 15.81 -23.95 -16.53
CA LEU A 48 14.49 -23.36 -16.32
C LEU A 48 13.51 -23.73 -17.43
N CYS A 49 14.00 -23.95 -18.65
CA CYS A 49 13.17 -24.29 -19.81
C CYS A 49 12.71 -25.75 -19.80
N PHE A 50 13.57 -26.66 -19.31
CA PHE A 50 13.43 -28.10 -19.54
C PHE A 50 13.56 -28.92 -18.27
N ALA A 51 12.71 -29.93 -18.13
CA ALA A 51 12.92 -30.98 -17.13
C ALA A 51 14.16 -31.83 -17.45
N ASP A 52 14.78 -32.43 -16.42
CA ASP A 52 16.00 -33.25 -16.50
C ASP A 52 16.00 -34.26 -17.65
N ARG A 53 14.87 -34.97 -17.83
CA ARG A 53 14.72 -35.95 -18.90
C ARG A 53 14.86 -35.32 -20.29
N ARG A 54 14.29 -34.13 -20.50
CA ARG A 54 14.34 -33.45 -21.79
C ARG A 54 15.76 -32.94 -22.09
N LEU A 55 16.50 -32.49 -21.07
CA LEU A 55 17.92 -32.13 -21.22
C LEU A 55 18.74 -33.32 -21.73
N LEU A 56 18.54 -34.52 -21.17
CA LEU A 56 19.21 -35.75 -21.62
C LEU A 56 18.83 -36.15 -23.06
N GLU A 57 17.55 -36.01 -23.41
CA GLU A 57 17.07 -36.27 -24.77
C GLU A 57 17.74 -35.33 -25.78
N LEU A 58 17.84 -34.03 -25.47
CA LEU A 58 18.53 -33.04 -26.30
C LEU A 58 20.02 -33.37 -26.48
N CYS A 59 20.71 -33.81 -25.42
CA CYS A 59 22.09 -34.29 -25.54
C CYS A 59 22.20 -35.49 -26.50
N GLY A 60 21.23 -36.41 -26.46
CA GLY A 60 21.17 -37.56 -27.36
C GLY A 60 20.92 -37.16 -28.82
N GLU A 61 20.02 -36.20 -29.05
CA GLU A 61 19.74 -35.64 -30.38
C GLU A 61 20.99 -34.97 -30.98
N LEU A 62 21.77 -34.27 -30.15
CA LEU A 62 23.05 -33.65 -30.52
C LEU A 62 24.24 -34.62 -30.51
N ARG A 63 24.01 -35.90 -30.15
CA ARG A 63 25.06 -36.92 -30.06
C ARG A 63 26.23 -36.49 -29.18
N LEU A 64 25.91 -35.90 -28.04
CA LEU A 64 26.91 -35.45 -27.08
C LEU A 64 27.35 -36.59 -26.17
N TYR A 65 28.66 -36.63 -25.90
CA TYR A 65 29.28 -37.66 -25.09
C TYR A 65 30.31 -37.01 -24.16
N SER A 66 30.30 -37.38 -22.88
CA SER A 66 31.35 -36.99 -21.94
C SER A 66 32.29 -38.17 -21.69
N PRO A 67 33.60 -38.05 -22.00
CA PRO A 67 34.56 -39.13 -21.75
C PRO A 67 34.58 -39.55 -20.28
N GLY A 68 34.31 -40.83 -20.00
CA GLY A 68 34.38 -41.39 -18.66
C GLY A 68 33.13 -41.20 -17.79
N TYR A 69 32.09 -40.52 -18.27
CA TYR A 69 30.85 -40.29 -17.53
C TYR A 69 29.61 -40.65 -18.35
N ARG A 70 28.60 -41.20 -17.68
CA ARG A 70 27.25 -41.37 -18.24
C ARG A 70 26.48 -40.08 -17.99
N LEU A 71 25.89 -39.50 -19.03
CA LEU A 71 25.14 -38.23 -18.91
C LEU A 71 23.99 -38.36 -17.89
N GLU A 72 23.37 -39.54 -17.81
CA GLU A 72 22.29 -39.85 -16.87
C GLU A 72 22.74 -39.87 -15.40
N ALA A 73 24.04 -39.98 -15.15
CA ALA A 73 24.64 -39.92 -13.81
C ALA A 73 25.17 -38.52 -13.47
N MET A 74 25.14 -37.58 -14.42
CA MET A 74 25.57 -36.20 -14.19
C MET A 74 24.45 -35.37 -13.56
N PRO A 75 24.77 -34.41 -12.68
CA PRO A 75 23.82 -33.41 -12.21
C PRO A 75 23.17 -32.64 -13.37
N PRO A 76 21.86 -32.29 -13.29
CA PRO A 76 21.14 -31.60 -14.37
C PRO A 76 21.83 -30.32 -14.85
N ASN A 77 22.38 -29.52 -13.93
CA ASN A 77 23.14 -28.32 -14.26
C ASN A 77 24.40 -28.56 -15.09
N GLN A 78 25.08 -29.68 -14.90
CA GLN A 78 26.22 -30.05 -15.72
C GLN A 78 25.79 -30.52 -17.11
N VAL A 79 24.66 -31.21 -17.21
CA VAL A 79 24.07 -31.61 -18.50
C VAL A 79 23.64 -30.37 -19.29
N ALA A 80 22.94 -29.44 -18.66
CA ALA A 80 22.53 -28.18 -19.27
C ALA A 80 23.72 -27.32 -19.68
N ARG A 81 24.79 -27.29 -18.87
CA ARG A 81 26.02 -26.58 -19.22
C ARG A 81 26.71 -27.17 -20.45
N LEU A 82 26.73 -28.50 -20.57
CA LEU A 82 27.30 -29.17 -21.73
C LEU A 82 26.53 -28.85 -23.01
N LEU A 83 25.19 -28.78 -22.94
CA LEU A 83 24.36 -28.30 -24.06
C LEU A 83 24.68 -26.84 -24.42
N ALA A 84 24.86 -25.98 -23.42
CA ALA A 84 25.18 -24.57 -23.64
C ALA A 84 26.56 -24.37 -24.27
N ASP A 85 27.57 -25.14 -23.85
CA ASP A 85 28.90 -25.09 -24.45
C ASP A 85 28.86 -25.57 -25.91
N GLU A 86 28.11 -26.65 -26.22
CA GLU A 86 27.90 -27.11 -27.60
C GLU A 86 27.16 -26.07 -28.45
N ALA A 87 26.10 -25.46 -27.91
CA ALA A 87 25.35 -24.40 -28.60
C ALA A 87 26.24 -23.24 -29.04
N ARG A 88 27.27 -22.91 -28.25
CA ARG A 88 28.24 -21.86 -28.58
C ARG A 88 29.32 -22.32 -29.55
N ALA A 89 29.57 -23.62 -29.63
CA ALA A 89 30.57 -24.20 -30.52
C ALA A 89 30.02 -24.49 -31.93
N ALA A 90 28.74 -24.87 -32.04
CA ALA A 90 28.13 -25.33 -33.29
C ALA A 90 26.79 -24.63 -33.58
N GLU A 91 26.68 -24.01 -34.76
CA GLU A 91 25.44 -23.33 -35.20
C GLU A 91 24.23 -24.27 -35.28
N ASP A 92 24.43 -25.52 -35.70
CA ASP A 92 23.35 -26.50 -35.79
C ASP A 92 22.79 -26.85 -34.41
N ALA A 93 23.66 -26.90 -33.39
CA ALA A 93 23.24 -27.12 -32.00
C ALA A 93 22.45 -25.91 -31.47
N ALA A 94 22.90 -24.70 -31.76
CA ALA A 94 22.18 -23.47 -31.41
C ALA A 94 20.77 -23.43 -32.03
N ARG A 95 20.64 -23.79 -33.31
CA ARG A 95 19.35 -23.84 -34.02
C ARG A 95 18.40 -24.89 -33.45
N MET A 96 18.93 -26.06 -33.09
CA MET A 96 18.13 -27.11 -32.45
C MET A 96 17.59 -26.64 -31.09
N LEU A 97 18.45 -26.02 -30.27
CA LEU A 97 18.08 -25.52 -28.96
C LEU A 97 17.09 -24.36 -29.04
N ASP A 98 17.28 -23.40 -29.97
CA ASP A 98 16.31 -22.33 -30.23
C ASP A 98 14.92 -22.91 -30.51
N LYS A 99 14.84 -23.90 -31.40
CA LYS A 99 13.58 -24.59 -31.71
C LYS A 99 12.97 -25.26 -30.47
N ALA A 100 13.76 -25.99 -29.70
CA ALA A 100 13.27 -26.67 -28.49
C ALA A 100 12.77 -25.69 -27.43
N ILE A 101 13.46 -24.55 -27.22
CA ILE A 101 13.08 -23.52 -26.26
C ILE A 101 11.76 -22.89 -26.69
N ARG A 102 11.59 -22.59 -27.98
CA ARG A 102 10.34 -22.07 -28.54
C ARG A 102 9.18 -23.03 -28.37
N GLU A 103 9.40 -24.33 -28.55
CA GLU A 103 8.36 -25.35 -28.32
C GLU A 103 7.97 -25.47 -26.84
N ALA A 104 8.94 -25.35 -25.93
CA ALA A 104 8.70 -25.44 -24.48
C ALA A 104 8.03 -24.20 -23.91
N LEU A 105 8.55 -23.01 -24.24
CA LEU A 105 8.07 -21.75 -23.67
C LEU A 105 6.87 -21.18 -24.42
N ARG A 106 6.72 -21.53 -25.71
CA ARG A 106 5.74 -21.00 -26.69
C ARG A 106 5.93 -19.52 -26.99
N ASN A 107 5.79 -18.64 -25.99
CA ASN A 107 5.94 -17.20 -26.15
C ASN A 107 6.53 -16.50 -24.92
N PRO A 108 7.27 -15.40 -25.11
CA PRO A 108 7.69 -14.53 -24.00
C PRO A 108 6.51 -13.72 -23.46
N VAL A 109 6.51 -13.44 -22.16
CA VAL A 109 5.43 -12.68 -21.49
C VAL A 109 5.40 -11.24 -22.03
N LEU A 110 4.21 -10.75 -22.44
CA LEU A 110 4.02 -9.38 -22.93
C LEU A 110 4.92 -9.00 -24.12
N GLU A 111 5.18 -9.95 -25.02
CA GLU A 111 5.87 -9.71 -26.30
C GLU A 111 5.34 -8.46 -27.02
N GLY A 112 6.27 -7.63 -27.53
CA GLY A 112 5.96 -6.42 -28.31
C GLY A 112 5.41 -5.24 -27.51
N LYS A 113 5.24 -5.36 -26.19
CA LYS A 113 4.82 -4.24 -25.33
C LYS A 113 6.03 -3.56 -24.68
N PRO A 114 6.11 -2.22 -24.68
CA PRO A 114 7.13 -1.53 -23.89
C PRO A 114 6.87 -1.79 -22.40
N LEU A 115 7.89 -2.22 -21.68
CA LEU A 115 7.84 -2.47 -20.24
C LEU A 115 8.75 -1.48 -19.52
N THR A 116 8.31 -0.99 -18.38
CA THR A 116 9.14 -0.17 -17.50
C THR A 116 9.93 -1.07 -16.54
N GLU A 117 10.96 -0.50 -15.90
CA GLU A 117 11.76 -1.19 -14.86
C GLU A 117 10.89 -1.76 -13.73
N GLU A 118 9.82 -1.04 -13.34
CA GLU A 118 8.87 -1.47 -12.31
C GLU A 118 8.07 -2.70 -12.76
N TYR A 119 7.61 -2.73 -14.01
CA TYR A 119 6.85 -3.87 -14.54
C TYR A 119 7.70 -5.15 -14.63
N TYR A 120 8.99 -5.06 -14.95
CA TYR A 120 9.86 -6.25 -14.93
C TYR A 120 9.99 -6.84 -13.53
N ARG A 121 10.10 -5.99 -12.51
CA ARG A 121 10.13 -6.44 -11.11
C ARG A 121 8.84 -7.16 -10.74
N ASP A 122 7.70 -6.57 -11.05
CA ASP A 122 6.40 -7.15 -10.75
C ASP A 122 6.18 -8.50 -11.47
N LEU A 123 6.64 -8.62 -12.73
CA LEU A 123 6.53 -9.86 -13.50
C LEU A 123 7.38 -11.00 -12.94
N ILE A 124 8.54 -10.69 -12.34
CA ILE A 124 9.37 -11.68 -11.65
C ILE A 124 8.65 -12.20 -10.40
N GLU A 125 7.83 -11.36 -9.75
CA GLU A 125 7.12 -11.69 -8.51
C GLU A 125 5.75 -12.36 -8.73
N LEU A 126 5.07 -12.08 -9.84
CA LEU A 126 3.71 -12.58 -10.14
C LEU A 126 3.73 -13.87 -10.98
N PHE A 127 3.10 -14.94 -10.47
CA PHE A 127 3.10 -16.26 -11.11
C PHE A 127 1.75 -16.68 -11.68
N THR A 128 1.76 -17.19 -12.91
CA THR A 128 0.67 -18.01 -13.49
C THR A 128 1.27 -19.20 -14.25
N GLY A 129 1.19 -20.42 -13.69
CA GLY A 129 1.68 -21.66 -14.34
C GLY A 129 2.90 -22.29 -13.66
N ASP A 130 3.74 -23.00 -14.45
CA ASP A 130 5.03 -23.53 -13.99
C ASP A 130 5.97 -22.36 -13.64
N PRO A 131 6.38 -22.20 -12.36
CA PRO A 131 7.20 -21.08 -11.92
C PRO A 131 8.54 -20.96 -12.65
N LEU A 132 9.18 -22.08 -13.01
CA LEU A 132 10.50 -22.06 -13.63
C LEU A 132 10.40 -21.60 -15.09
N GLN A 133 9.44 -22.15 -15.83
CA GLN A 133 9.19 -21.72 -17.20
C GLN A 133 8.65 -20.28 -17.27
N HIS A 134 7.91 -19.83 -16.25
CA HIS A 134 7.52 -18.42 -16.14
C HIS A 134 8.75 -17.51 -16.06
N LEU A 135 9.69 -17.82 -15.16
CA LEU A 135 10.95 -17.08 -15.05
C LEU A 135 11.78 -17.16 -16.35
N ALA A 136 11.78 -18.29 -17.03
CA ALA A 136 12.39 -18.42 -18.36
C ALA A 136 11.71 -17.52 -19.41
N ARG A 137 10.37 -17.43 -19.43
CA ARG A 137 9.66 -16.51 -20.34
C ARG A 137 9.93 -15.04 -20.02
N VAL A 138 10.07 -14.68 -18.74
CA VAL A 138 10.46 -13.33 -18.32
C VAL A 138 11.90 -13.01 -18.74
N ALA A 139 12.83 -13.95 -18.53
CA ALA A 139 14.21 -13.81 -18.99
C ALA A 139 14.28 -13.66 -20.51
N TRP A 140 13.56 -14.48 -21.26
CA TRP A 140 13.43 -14.33 -22.72
C TRP A 140 12.86 -12.95 -23.08
N ARG A 141 11.76 -12.51 -22.43
CA ARG A 141 11.20 -11.18 -22.67
C ARG A 141 12.23 -10.08 -22.44
N ALA A 142 12.99 -10.14 -21.35
CA ALA A 142 14.02 -9.14 -21.03
C ALA A 142 15.18 -9.15 -22.03
N LEU A 143 15.56 -10.33 -22.55
CA LEU A 143 16.61 -10.47 -23.55
C LEU A 143 16.25 -9.89 -24.92
N ILE A 144 14.97 -9.80 -25.26
CA ILE A 144 14.49 -9.21 -26.53
C ILE A 144 14.79 -7.71 -26.61
N ASP A 145 14.78 -7.01 -25.48
CA ASP A 145 15.04 -5.56 -25.49
C ASP A 145 16.55 -5.29 -25.68
N ASP A 146 16.90 -4.32 -26.52
CA ASP A 146 18.29 -4.00 -26.90
C ASP A 146 19.07 -3.19 -25.85
N ASP A 147 18.52 -3.01 -24.64
CA ASP A 147 19.13 -2.23 -23.57
C ASP A 147 19.82 -3.14 -22.55
N GLU A 148 21.10 -2.87 -22.29
CA GLU A 148 21.96 -3.62 -21.36
C GLU A 148 21.36 -3.71 -19.94
N LYS A 149 20.56 -2.73 -19.53
CA LYS A 149 19.84 -2.78 -18.25
C LYS A 149 18.83 -3.93 -18.18
N HIS A 150 18.20 -4.27 -19.31
CA HIS A 150 17.24 -5.37 -19.38
C HIS A 150 17.91 -6.74 -19.28
N ARG A 151 19.17 -6.84 -19.73
CA ARG A 151 19.99 -8.04 -19.52
C ARG A 151 20.17 -8.36 -18.03
N ALA A 152 20.28 -7.36 -17.16
CA ALA A 152 20.35 -7.59 -15.71
C ALA A 152 19.07 -8.27 -15.18
N TYR A 153 17.88 -7.87 -15.64
CA TYR A 153 16.62 -8.52 -15.25
C TYR A 153 16.52 -9.95 -15.77
N ALA A 154 17.04 -10.23 -16.97
CA ALA A 154 17.11 -11.60 -17.48
C ALA A 154 17.97 -12.49 -16.57
N LEU A 155 19.15 -12.00 -16.17
CA LEU A 155 20.04 -12.72 -15.25
C LEU A 155 19.40 -12.89 -13.88
N SER A 156 18.75 -11.87 -13.33
CA SER A 156 18.04 -11.98 -12.04
C SER A 156 16.90 -13.01 -12.08
N ALA A 157 16.12 -13.05 -13.15
CA ALA A 157 15.08 -14.07 -13.32
C ALA A 157 15.67 -15.49 -13.38
N ILE A 158 16.82 -15.65 -14.05
CA ILE A 158 17.55 -16.93 -14.10
C ILE A 158 18.03 -17.32 -12.70
N GLU A 159 18.71 -16.41 -11.99
CA GLU A 159 19.23 -16.63 -10.64
C GLU A 159 18.13 -17.08 -9.66
N ILE A 160 16.97 -16.40 -9.67
CA ILE A 160 15.83 -16.76 -8.82
C ILE A 160 15.32 -18.17 -9.16
N GLY A 161 15.27 -18.53 -10.43
CA GLY A 161 14.86 -19.87 -10.86
C GLY A 161 15.82 -20.96 -10.37
N ILE A 162 17.14 -20.72 -10.45
CA ILE A 162 18.16 -21.64 -9.93
C ILE A 162 18.07 -21.75 -8.40
N GLU A 163 17.85 -20.65 -7.68
CA GLU A 163 17.63 -20.71 -6.23
C GLU A 163 16.42 -21.57 -5.85
N ALA A 164 15.34 -21.51 -6.64
CA ALA A 164 14.16 -22.34 -6.44
C ALA A 164 14.44 -23.83 -6.70
N LEU A 165 15.25 -24.16 -7.72
CA LEU A 165 15.71 -25.53 -8.00
C LEU A 165 16.60 -26.08 -6.88
N ASP A 166 17.44 -25.23 -6.29
CA ASP A 166 18.34 -25.56 -5.18
C ASP A 166 17.63 -25.69 -3.81
N ALA A 167 16.49 -25.03 -3.63
CA ALA A 167 15.76 -24.98 -2.36
C ALA A 167 15.46 -26.37 -1.74
N PRO A 168 14.98 -27.39 -2.48
CA PRO A 168 14.79 -28.73 -1.93
C PRO A 168 16.11 -29.44 -1.55
N ALA A 169 17.23 -29.12 -2.19
CA ALA A 169 18.55 -29.68 -1.86
C ALA A 169 19.16 -29.05 -0.59
N LYS A 170 18.89 -27.76 -0.34
CA LYS A 170 19.34 -27.01 0.85
C LYS A 170 18.58 -27.36 2.13
N ALA A 171 17.40 -27.99 2.04
CA ALA A 171 16.60 -28.41 3.19
C ALA A 171 17.16 -29.63 3.97
N LYS A 172 18.16 -30.36 3.43
CA LYS A 172 18.74 -31.57 4.07
C LYS A 172 20.21 -31.45 4.53
N ALA A 173 20.87 -30.31 4.36
CA ALA A 173 22.24 -30.13 4.83
C ALA A 173 22.27 -29.20 6.07
N PRO A 174 23.01 -29.54 7.14
CA PRO A 174 23.27 -28.58 8.20
C PRO A 174 24.04 -27.40 7.59
N PRO A 175 23.66 -26.14 7.92
CA PRO A 175 24.11 -24.99 7.16
C PRO A 175 25.62 -24.81 7.33
N ARG A 176 26.40 -25.08 6.27
CA ARG A 176 27.69 -24.42 6.12
C ARG A 176 27.39 -22.95 5.86
N LYS A 177 27.64 -22.10 6.85
CA LYS A 177 27.60 -20.64 6.66
C LYS A 177 28.46 -20.30 5.46
N PRO A 178 27.89 -19.79 4.35
CA PRO A 178 28.69 -19.18 3.31
C PRO A 178 29.41 -18.02 3.98
N GLN A 179 30.74 -18.03 3.99
CA GLN A 179 31.48 -16.80 4.26
C GLN A 179 31.27 -15.92 3.03
N LEU A 180 30.20 -15.13 3.10
CA LEU A 180 30.00 -13.99 2.21
C LEU A 180 31.27 -13.12 2.27
N PRO A 181 31.76 -12.59 1.14
CA PRO A 181 32.83 -11.59 1.15
C PRO A 181 32.53 -10.49 2.18
N ALA A 182 33.55 -9.95 2.86
CA ALA A 182 33.38 -8.99 3.94
C ALA A 182 32.44 -7.85 3.55
N ASP A 183 32.59 -7.36 2.33
CA ASP A 183 31.81 -6.27 1.73
C ASP A 183 30.31 -6.59 1.66
N VAL A 184 29.94 -7.84 1.37
CA VAL A 184 28.52 -8.27 1.32
C VAL A 184 27.96 -8.46 2.73
N GLN A 185 28.79 -8.81 3.71
CA GLN A 185 28.37 -8.88 5.10
C GLN A 185 28.15 -7.47 5.69
N GLU A 186 28.98 -6.51 5.31
CA GLU A 186 28.80 -5.10 5.68
C GLU A 186 27.55 -4.51 5.05
N LEU A 187 27.34 -4.70 3.74
CA LEU A 187 26.12 -4.25 3.06
C LEU A 187 24.85 -4.86 3.66
N ARG A 188 24.89 -6.13 4.09
CA ARG A 188 23.76 -6.75 4.80
C ARG A 188 23.50 -6.12 6.16
N LYS A 189 24.55 -5.76 6.90
CA LYS A 189 24.41 -5.06 8.18
C LYS A 189 23.86 -3.64 7.97
N GLU A 190 24.37 -2.92 6.98
CA GLU A 190 23.89 -1.58 6.62
C GLU A 190 22.42 -1.63 6.19
N LEU A 191 22.01 -2.62 5.39
CA LEU A 191 20.62 -2.80 4.99
C LEU A 191 19.70 -3.13 6.18
N GLU A 192 20.15 -3.97 7.10
CA GLU A 192 19.43 -4.29 8.35
C GLU A 192 19.28 -3.07 9.27
N GLU A 193 20.34 -2.27 9.39
CA GLU A 193 20.31 -1.02 10.16
C GLU A 193 19.42 0.03 9.50
N ALA A 194 19.51 0.16 8.18
CA ALA A 194 18.63 1.03 7.39
C ALA A 194 17.17 0.61 7.54
N ARG A 195 16.85 -0.69 7.47
CA ARG A 195 15.49 -1.21 7.73
C ARG A 195 15.00 -0.90 9.14
N LYS A 196 15.81 -1.17 10.17
CA LYS A 196 15.46 -0.84 11.56
C LYS A 196 15.27 0.66 11.77
N SER A 197 16.08 1.48 11.11
CA SER A 197 15.92 2.93 11.14
C SER A 197 14.63 3.38 10.44
N GLY A 198 14.29 2.76 9.30
CA GLY A 198 13.04 2.98 8.58
C GLY A 198 11.81 2.60 9.40
N GLU A 199 11.82 1.45 10.05
CA GLU A 199 10.74 1.02 10.95
C GLU A 199 10.55 1.97 12.14
N ARG A 200 11.64 2.49 12.72
CA ARG A 200 11.55 3.49 13.79
C ARG A 200 10.97 4.81 13.27
N ALA A 201 11.45 5.29 12.12
CA ALA A 201 10.93 6.50 11.50
C ALA A 201 9.45 6.37 11.11
N GLU A 202 9.01 5.19 10.68
CA GLU A 202 7.61 4.93 10.37
C GLU A 202 6.74 4.96 11.63
N LYS A 203 7.18 4.32 12.72
CA LYS A 203 6.49 4.38 14.03
C LYS A 203 6.42 5.80 14.58
N GLU A 204 7.49 6.57 14.45
CA GLU A 204 7.50 8.00 14.83
C GLU A 204 6.53 8.81 13.98
N ARG A 205 6.50 8.57 12.66
CA ARG A 205 5.56 9.23 11.74
C ARG A 205 4.10 8.88 12.07
N GLU A 206 3.82 7.63 12.41
CA GLU A 206 2.49 7.18 12.84
C GLU A 206 2.07 7.87 14.14
N SER A 207 2.95 7.88 15.15
CA SER A 207 2.69 8.59 16.41
C SER A 207 2.43 10.09 16.20
N LEU A 208 3.21 10.75 15.34
CA LEU A 208 3.00 12.16 15.02
C LEU A 208 1.67 12.41 14.29
N ARG A 209 1.23 11.48 13.44
CA ARG A 209 -0.09 11.56 12.79
C ARG A 209 -1.21 11.44 13.81
N GLU A 210 -1.11 10.50 14.75
CA GLU A 210 -2.08 10.36 15.84
C GLU A 210 -2.15 11.62 16.70
N GLN A 211 -0.99 12.17 17.08
CA GLN A 211 -0.92 13.43 17.83
C GLN A 211 -1.54 14.61 17.05
N LEU A 212 -1.34 14.67 15.74
CA LEU A 212 -1.94 15.70 14.89
C LEU A 212 -3.46 15.55 14.80
N VAL A 213 -3.98 14.32 14.74
CA VAL A 213 -5.42 14.05 14.78
C VAL A 213 -6.01 14.46 16.13
N ALA A 214 -5.37 14.09 17.23
CA ALA A 214 -5.79 14.49 18.58
C ALA A 214 -5.78 16.01 18.74
N ALA A 215 -4.71 16.69 18.33
CA ALA A 215 -4.61 18.15 18.40
C ALA A 215 -5.69 18.85 17.55
N ARG A 216 -6.05 18.30 16.38
CA ARG A 216 -7.16 18.81 15.58
C ARG A 216 -8.51 18.64 16.28
N GLY A 217 -8.72 17.52 16.96
CA GLY A 217 -9.90 17.29 17.80
C GLY A 217 -10.01 18.32 18.92
N ASP A 218 -8.93 18.50 19.68
CA ASP A 218 -8.85 19.49 20.76
C ASP A 218 -9.13 20.92 20.28
N ILE A 219 -8.63 21.29 19.10
CA ILE A 219 -8.90 22.61 18.50
C ILE A 219 -10.40 22.76 18.20
N ALA A 220 -11.02 21.75 17.58
CA ALA A 220 -12.45 21.80 17.26
C ALA A 220 -13.32 21.91 18.52
N GLU A 221 -12.98 21.20 19.60
CA GLU A 221 -13.68 21.31 20.88
C GLU A 221 -13.52 22.70 21.52
N ARG A 222 -12.30 23.27 21.46
CA ARG A 222 -12.05 24.63 21.94
C ARG A 222 -12.80 25.68 21.12
N GLU A 223 -12.84 25.54 19.80
CA GLU A 223 -13.61 26.43 18.93
C GLU A 223 -15.11 26.39 19.24
N LYS A 224 -15.66 25.20 19.47
CA LYS A 224 -17.04 25.03 19.93
C LYS A 224 -17.29 25.73 21.28
N THR A 225 -16.41 25.49 22.25
CA THR A 225 -16.51 26.13 23.58
C THR A 225 -16.47 27.66 23.47
N VAL A 226 -15.61 28.21 22.60
CA VAL A 226 -15.54 29.65 22.36
C VAL A 226 -16.82 30.18 21.70
N ALA A 227 -17.44 29.42 20.80
CA ALA A 227 -18.71 29.79 20.20
C ALA A 227 -19.83 29.85 21.25
N ASP A 228 -19.92 28.82 22.10
CA ASP A 228 -20.92 28.73 23.18
C ASP A 228 -20.76 29.91 24.15
N VAL A 229 -19.53 30.21 24.60
CA VAL A 229 -19.25 31.35 25.49
C VAL A 229 -19.58 32.70 24.83
N ARG A 230 -19.38 32.84 23.52
CA ARG A 230 -19.77 34.06 22.79
C ARG A 230 -21.28 34.23 22.74
N GLU A 231 -22.03 33.15 22.59
CA GLU A 231 -23.48 33.17 22.63
C GLU A 231 -24.01 33.55 24.01
N GLU A 232 -23.49 32.93 25.07
CA GLU A 232 -23.81 33.28 26.46
C GLU A 232 -23.51 34.75 26.75
N LEU A 233 -22.34 35.25 26.34
CA LEU A 233 -21.98 36.66 26.51
C LEU A 233 -22.96 37.60 25.79
N SER A 234 -23.43 37.21 24.61
CA SER A 234 -24.44 37.96 23.85
C SER A 234 -25.77 38.03 24.60
N GLN A 235 -26.22 36.89 25.16
CA GLN A 235 -27.43 36.81 25.96
C GLN A 235 -27.33 37.70 27.21
N VAL A 236 -26.24 37.58 27.97
CA VAL A 236 -25.99 38.40 29.17
C VAL A 236 -25.96 39.89 28.84
N ARG A 237 -25.34 40.31 27.73
CA ARG A 237 -25.35 41.72 27.29
C ARG A 237 -26.76 42.20 26.99
N SER A 238 -27.60 41.37 26.38
CA SER A 238 -28.99 41.71 26.09
C SER A 238 -29.81 41.88 27.37
N GLU A 239 -29.61 41.01 28.36
CA GLU A 239 -30.25 41.07 29.67
C GLU A 239 -29.79 42.29 30.45
N LEU A 240 -28.48 42.58 30.46
CA LEU A 240 -27.92 43.77 31.08
C LEU A 240 -28.51 45.05 30.48
N THR A 241 -28.69 45.09 29.16
CA THR A 241 -29.32 46.23 28.48
C THR A 241 -30.78 46.39 28.92
N ARG A 242 -31.55 45.29 29.01
CA ARG A 242 -32.94 45.31 29.50
C ARG A 242 -33.02 45.76 30.95
N ALA A 243 -32.17 45.21 31.82
CA ALA A 243 -32.11 45.56 33.22
C ALA A 243 -31.73 47.04 33.41
N SER A 244 -30.75 47.53 32.65
CA SER A 244 -30.35 48.95 32.68
C SER A 244 -31.49 49.87 32.24
N ALA A 245 -32.24 49.49 31.20
CA ALA A 245 -33.41 50.24 30.76
C ALA A 245 -34.53 50.25 31.82
N GLU A 246 -34.75 49.13 32.49
CA GLU A 246 -35.75 49.03 33.56
C GLU A 246 -35.38 49.85 34.79
N VAL A 247 -34.10 49.83 35.19
CA VAL A 247 -33.57 50.72 36.24
C VAL A 247 -33.81 52.17 35.86
N GLY A 248 -33.48 52.57 34.63
CA GLY A 248 -33.72 53.94 34.15
C GLY A 248 -35.20 54.36 34.21
N ARG A 249 -36.11 53.47 33.84
CA ARG A 249 -37.57 53.70 33.96
C ARG A 249 -38.02 53.85 35.41
N LEU A 250 -37.57 52.97 36.30
CA LEU A 250 -37.93 53.02 37.72
C LEU A 250 -37.39 54.28 38.39
N THR A 251 -36.16 54.69 38.08
CA THR A 251 -35.57 55.95 38.56
C THR A 251 -36.39 57.15 38.10
N ALA A 252 -36.69 57.25 36.80
CA ALA A 252 -37.50 58.36 36.27
C ALA A 252 -38.92 58.40 36.86
N ALA A 253 -39.55 57.23 37.05
CA ALA A 253 -40.85 57.14 37.71
C ALA A 253 -40.78 57.57 39.19
N GLY A 254 -39.71 57.21 39.90
CA GLY A 254 -39.46 57.64 41.28
C GLY A 254 -39.26 59.16 41.40
N GLU A 255 -38.43 59.74 40.54
CA GLU A 255 -38.20 61.19 40.48
C GLU A 255 -39.48 61.96 40.14
N GLY A 256 -40.28 61.47 39.19
CA GLY A 256 -41.57 62.07 38.83
C GLY A 256 -42.56 62.08 40.00
N ARG A 257 -42.63 60.98 40.77
CA ARG A 257 -43.45 60.92 41.99
C ARG A 257 -42.97 61.93 43.04
N ALA A 258 -41.66 61.96 43.31
CA ALA A 258 -41.08 62.90 44.28
C ALA A 258 -41.33 64.37 43.89
N LEU A 259 -41.21 64.72 42.60
CA LEU A 259 -41.51 66.06 42.11
C LEU A 259 -43.00 66.41 42.23
N SER A 260 -43.88 65.46 41.94
CA SER A 260 -45.33 65.63 42.10
C SER A 260 -45.69 65.90 43.56
N ASP A 261 -45.11 65.15 44.50
CA ASP A 261 -45.31 65.38 45.93
C ASP A 261 -44.74 66.72 46.39
N ALA A 262 -43.56 67.11 45.91
CA ALA A 262 -42.98 68.41 46.23
C ALA A 262 -43.86 69.58 45.76
N ARG A 263 -44.46 69.49 44.56
CA ARG A 263 -45.41 70.50 44.05
C ARG A 263 -46.67 70.56 44.91
N ARG A 264 -47.25 69.40 45.24
CA ARG A 264 -48.42 69.31 46.11
C ARG A 264 -48.16 69.96 47.47
N LEU A 265 -47.02 69.63 48.11
CA LEU A 265 -46.62 70.23 49.38
C LEU A 265 -46.38 71.74 49.26
N ALA A 266 -45.81 72.21 48.15
CA ALA A 266 -45.61 73.65 47.91
C ALA A 266 -46.95 74.40 47.77
N ASP A 267 -47.92 73.84 47.06
CA ASP A 267 -49.26 74.43 46.91
C ASP A 267 -50.05 74.39 48.22
N GLU A 268 -49.96 73.29 48.99
CA GLU A 268 -50.51 73.20 50.35
C GLU A 268 -49.90 74.29 51.26
N ASN A 269 -48.59 74.49 51.20
CA ASN A 269 -47.90 75.52 51.99
C ASN A 269 -48.28 76.94 51.57
N ARG A 270 -48.45 77.21 50.26
CA ARG A 270 -48.98 78.50 49.77
C ARG A 270 -50.40 78.75 50.28
N SER A 271 -51.27 77.76 50.17
CA SER A 271 -52.65 77.84 50.66
C SER A 271 -52.70 78.12 52.17
N LEU A 272 -51.87 77.42 52.95
CA LEU A 272 -51.75 77.66 54.40
C LEU A 272 -51.20 79.05 54.71
N SER A 273 -50.19 79.52 53.95
CA SER A 273 -49.62 80.86 54.12
C SER A 273 -50.64 81.96 53.80
N GLU A 274 -51.45 81.79 52.75
CA GLU A 274 -52.55 82.72 52.41
C GLU A 274 -53.62 82.75 53.50
N ARG A 275 -54.03 81.57 54.02
CA ARG A 275 -54.96 81.49 55.16
C ARG A 275 -54.41 82.15 56.41
N LEU A 276 -53.12 81.96 56.71
CA LEU A 276 -52.46 82.62 57.84
C LEU A 276 -52.39 84.13 57.65
N ARG A 277 -52.13 84.61 56.43
CA ARG A 277 -52.15 86.03 56.11
C ARG A 277 -53.54 86.64 56.30
N ALA A 278 -54.57 86.00 55.75
CA ALA A 278 -55.96 86.42 55.92
C ALA A 278 -56.35 86.45 57.40
N ALA A 279 -56.02 85.41 58.17
CA ALA A 279 -56.26 85.37 59.61
C ALA A 279 -55.48 86.46 60.38
N ALA A 280 -54.27 86.80 59.93
CA ALA A 280 -53.50 87.91 60.52
C ALA A 280 -54.11 89.27 60.19
N GLU A 281 -54.54 89.49 58.95
CA GLU A 281 -55.26 90.70 58.52
C GLU A 281 -56.58 90.86 59.28
N GLU A 282 -57.36 89.79 59.44
CA GLU A 282 -58.57 89.76 60.27
C GLU A 282 -58.26 90.11 61.73
N ARG A 283 -57.22 89.51 62.31
CA ARG A 283 -56.79 89.80 63.68
C ARG A 283 -56.37 91.26 63.85
N ASP A 284 -55.62 91.81 62.90
CA ASP A 284 -55.12 93.18 62.99
C ASP A 284 -56.24 94.19 62.76
N ALA A 285 -57.22 93.89 61.88
CA ALA A 285 -58.45 94.66 61.73
C ALA A 285 -59.28 94.69 63.03
N LEU A 286 -59.37 93.56 63.74
CA LEU A 286 -60.04 93.47 65.05
C LEU A 286 -59.31 94.24 66.16
N ARG A 287 -57.99 94.46 66.04
CA ARG A 287 -57.20 95.23 67.03
C ARG A 287 -57.19 96.74 66.78
N GLY A 288 -57.55 97.17 65.57
CA GLY A 288 -57.64 98.59 65.18
C GLY A 288 -59.01 99.23 65.40
N GLN A 289 -60.02 98.45 65.83
CA GLN A 289 -61.34 98.90 66.28
C GLN A 289 -61.35 99.09 67.80
#